data_AF-A0A7X0C9W5-F1
#
_entry.id   AF-A0A7X0C9W5-F1
#
_cell.length_a   1.000
_cell.length_b   1.000
_cell.length_c   1.000
_cell.angle_alpha   90.00
_cell.angle_beta   90.00
_cell.angle_gamma   90.00
#
_symmetry.space_group_name_H-M   'P 1'
#
loop_
_entity.id
_entity.type
_entity.pdbx_description
1 polymer ?
#
loop_
_entity_poly.entity_id
_entity_poly.type
_entity_poly.pdbx_seq_one_letter_code
_entity_poly.pdbx_strand_id
1 'polypeptide(L)'
;MTKEGVSEAVATALADLEHAFDAAVTAINAESDHNVAYSGATELVETLRRLFEASADQRARSAARIFDQERMSLAGLADRIGVSKARAAQLIKTAKDADQRVGEDGG
;
A
#
# COMPACT_ATOMS: atom_id res chain seq x y z
N MET A 1 14.78 -13.14 -6.14
CA MET A 1 15.51 -11.99 -6.69
C MET A 1 14.95 -10.74 -6.02
N THR A 2 15.55 -10.32 -4.90
CA THR A 2 15.15 -9.12 -4.18
C THR A 2 15.31 -7.92 -5.11
N LYS A 3 14.24 -7.15 -5.34
CA LYS A 3 14.33 -5.87 -6.06
C LYS A 3 15.38 -5.02 -5.35
N GLU A 4 16.41 -4.58 -6.06
CA GLU A 4 17.51 -3.78 -5.52
C GLU A 4 16.95 -2.62 -4.67
N GLY A 5 17.39 -2.52 -3.41
CA GLY A 5 17.00 -1.44 -2.50
C GLY A 5 15.89 -1.74 -1.48
N VAL A 6 15.31 -2.95 -1.46
CA VAL A 6 14.37 -3.38 -0.41
C VAL A 6 15.13 -4.11 0.70
N SER A 7 14.95 -3.71 1.97
CA SER A 7 15.61 -4.39 3.09
C SER A 7 15.10 -5.82 3.24
N GLU A 8 15.94 -6.71 3.76
CA GLU A 8 15.59 -8.11 4.02
C GLU A 8 14.33 -8.22 4.89
N ALA A 9 14.23 -7.41 5.95
CA ALA A 9 13.04 -7.36 6.80
C ALA A 9 11.76 -6.99 6.04
N VAL A 10 11.83 -6.05 5.09
CA VAL A 10 10.67 -5.69 4.25
C VAL A 10 10.34 -6.81 3.28
N ALA A 11 11.35 -7.48 2.70
CA ALA A 11 11.14 -8.62 1.82
C ALA A 11 10.47 -9.79 2.56
N THR A 12 10.88 -10.08 3.80
CA THR A 12 10.25 -11.09 4.66
C THR A 12 8.80 -10.73 4.97
N ALA A 13 8.52 -9.49 5.38
CA ALA A 13 7.16 -9.07 5.67
C ALA A 13 6.22 -9.15 4.45
N LEU A 14 6.74 -8.91 3.24
CA LEU A 14 5.98 -9.09 2.00
C LEU A 14 5.73 -10.57 1.70
N ALA A 15 6.70 -11.45 1.93
CA ALA A 15 6.51 -12.89 1.77
C ALA A 15 5.47 -13.44 2.77
N ASP A 16 5.45 -12.94 4.01
CA ASP A 16 4.45 -13.33 5.01
C ASP A 16 3.03 -12.92 4.59
N LEU A 17 2.87 -11.77 3.92
CA LEU A 17 1.58 -11.34 3.36
C LEU A 17 1.12 -12.27 2.22
N GLU A 18 2.03 -12.67 1.34
CA GLU A 18 1.74 -13.63 0.25
C GLU A 18 1.31 -14.98 0.83
N HIS A 19 2.04 -15.48 1.84
CA HIS A 19 1.67 -16.71 2.54
C HIS A 19 0.32 -16.64 3.25
N ALA A 20 0.01 -15.51 3.90
CA ALA A 20 -1.28 -15.32 4.55
C ALA A 20 -2.44 -15.30 3.53
N PHE A 21 -2.22 -14.71 2.36
CA PHE A 21 -3.19 -14.73 1.27
C PHE A 21 -3.46 -16.16 0.77
N ASP A 22 -2.40 -16.93 0.50
CA ASP A 22 -2.53 -18.33 0.07
C ASP A 22 -3.24 -19.20 1.11
N ALA A 23 -2.95 -18.97 2.40
CA ALA A 23 -3.61 -19.65 3.51
C ALA A 23 -5.12 -19.32 3.55
N ALA A 24 -5.50 -18.05 3.35
CA ALA A 24 -6.89 -17.64 3.31
C ALA A 24 -7.65 -18.29 2.15
N VAL A 25 -7.07 -18.29 0.94
CA VAL A 25 -7.65 -18.97 -0.23
C VAL A 25 -7.82 -20.47 0.02
N THR A 26 -6.82 -21.11 0.62
CA THR A 26 -6.87 -22.54 0.97
C THR A 26 -8.01 -22.83 1.96
N ALA A 27 -8.15 -22.01 3.00
CA ALA A 27 -9.20 -22.16 4.00
C ALA A 27 -10.60 -21.99 3.39
N ILE A 28 -10.79 -20.99 2.52
CA ILE A 28 -12.06 -20.76 1.81
C ILE A 28 -12.41 -21.95 0.92
N ASN A 29 -11.43 -22.50 0.20
CA ASN A 29 -11.66 -23.63 -0.71
C ASN A 29 -11.88 -24.96 0.03
N ALA A 30 -11.40 -25.09 1.27
CA ALA A 30 -11.64 -26.25 2.11
C ALA A 30 -13.02 -26.21 2.80
N GLU A 31 -13.69 -25.06 2.79
CA GLU A 31 -15.00 -24.89 3.40
C GLU A 31 -16.07 -25.67 2.63
N SER A 32 -16.85 -26.47 3.34
CA SER A 32 -17.85 -27.37 2.75
C SER A 32 -19.17 -26.65 2.51
N ASP A 33 -19.49 -25.62 3.30
CA ASP A 33 -20.66 -24.78 3.10
C ASP A 33 -20.33 -23.68 2.07
N HIS A 34 -20.98 -23.76 0.90
CA HIS A 34 -20.78 -22.79 -0.17
C HIS A 34 -21.14 -21.35 0.22
N ASN A 35 -22.08 -21.14 1.14
CA ASN A 35 -22.41 -19.79 1.61
C ASN A 35 -21.29 -19.24 2.49
N VAL A 36 -20.73 -20.07 3.37
CA VAL A 36 -19.60 -19.68 4.22
C VAL A 36 -18.35 -19.42 3.37
N ALA A 37 -18.10 -20.26 2.36
CA ALA A 37 -17.02 -20.04 1.40
C ALA A 37 -17.18 -18.71 0.63
N TYR A 38 -18.39 -18.41 0.16
CA TYR A 38 -18.68 -17.14 -0.53
C TYR A 38 -18.52 -15.92 0.37
N SER A 39 -19.02 -15.98 1.61
CA SER A 39 -18.81 -14.92 2.59
C SER A 39 -17.33 -14.73 2.91
N GLY A 40 -16.56 -15.82 3.08
CA GLY A 40 -15.12 -15.77 3.28
C GLY A 40 -14.37 -15.13 2.10
N ALA A 41 -14.76 -15.45 0.86
CA ALA A 41 -14.21 -14.81 -0.33
C ALA A 41 -14.53 -13.30 -0.40
N THR A 42 -15.73 -12.90 0.03
CA THR A 42 -16.13 -11.48 0.11
C THR A 42 -15.28 -10.73 1.13
N GLU A 43 -15.10 -11.29 2.33
CA GLU A 43 -14.25 -10.70 3.38
C GLU A 43 -12.78 -10.59 2.94
N LEU A 44 -12.28 -11.57 2.18
CA LEU A 44 -10.94 -11.52 1.59
C LEU A 44 -10.80 -10.32 0.65
N VAL A 45 -11.76 -10.09 -0.25
CA VAL A 45 -11.74 -8.96 -1.18
C VAL A 45 -11.78 -7.62 -0.44
N GLU A 46 -12.66 -7.47 0.55
CA GLU A 46 -12.75 -6.23 1.33
C GLU A 46 -11.46 -5.97 2.13
N THR A 47 -10.83 -7.02 2.65
CA THR A 47 -9.54 -6.90 3.33
C THR A 47 -8.43 -6.46 2.38
N LEU A 48 -8.34 -7.07 1.19
CA LEU A 48 -7.38 -6.66 0.18
C LEU A 48 -7.58 -5.23 -0.28
N ARG A 49 -8.83 -4.77 -0.40
CA ARG A 49 -9.15 -3.39 -0.74
C ARG A 49 -8.61 -2.42 0.30
N ARG A 50 -8.84 -2.68 1.60
CA ARG A 50 -8.28 -1.86 2.69
C ARG A 50 -6.75 -1.82 2.66
N LEU A 51 -6.11 -2.95 2.42
CA LEU A 51 -4.64 -3.04 2.30
C LEU A 51 -4.13 -2.26 1.09
N PHE A 52 -4.83 -2.33 -0.05
CA PHE A 52 -4.48 -1.58 -1.25
C PHE A 52 -4.55 -0.06 -1.00
N GLU A 53 -5.65 0.42 -0.41
CA GLU A 53 -5.84 1.84 -0.07
C GLU A 53 -4.74 2.33 0.89
N ALA A 54 -4.46 1.58 1.97
CA ALA A 54 -3.38 1.90 2.90
C ALA A 54 -1.99 1.90 2.24
N SER A 55 -1.73 0.97 1.32
CA SER A 55 -0.45 0.89 0.60
C SER A 55 -0.25 2.06 -0.36
N ALA A 56 -1.32 2.55 -0.99
CA ALA A 56 -1.28 3.72 -1.85
C ALA A 56 -0.95 4.99 -1.05
N ASP A 57 -1.56 5.14 0.13
CA ASP A 57 -1.26 6.21 1.08
C ASP A 57 0.21 6.12 1.58
N GLN A 58 0.71 4.92 1.88
CA GLN A 58 2.11 4.73 2.29
C GLN A 58 3.12 5.10 1.19
N ARG A 59 2.81 4.80 -0.08
CA ARG A 59 3.63 5.22 -1.23
C ARG A 59 3.60 6.74 -1.39
N ALA A 60 2.44 7.36 -1.23
CA ALA A 60 2.30 8.82 -1.29
C ALA A 60 3.11 9.50 -0.17
N ARG A 61 3.00 9.03 1.08
CA ARG A 61 3.77 9.52 2.23
C ARG A 61 5.28 9.36 2.04
N SER A 62 5.71 8.26 1.45
CA SER A 62 7.14 8.04 1.18
C SER A 62 7.67 8.98 0.09
N ALA A 63 6.88 9.26 -0.95
CA ALA A 63 7.22 10.28 -1.96
C ALA A 63 7.26 11.69 -1.36
N ALA A 64 6.31 12.02 -0.47
CA ALA A 64 6.31 13.30 0.25
C ALA A 64 7.53 13.47 1.16
N ARG A 65 7.92 12.42 1.90
CA ARG A 65 9.15 12.45 2.71
C ARG A 65 10.40 12.74 1.88
N ILE A 66 10.54 12.10 0.71
CA ILE A 66 11.66 12.38 -0.22
C ILE A 66 11.61 13.84 -0.70
N PHE A 67 10.43 14.32 -1.08
CA PHE A 67 10.23 15.71 -1.53
C PHE A 67 10.63 16.73 -0.46
N ASP A 68 10.19 16.52 0.79
CA ASP A 68 10.44 17.44 1.90
C ASP A 68 11.89 17.38 2.39
N GLN A 69 12.48 16.18 2.51
CA GLN A 69 13.86 15.99 2.98
C GLN A 69 14.89 16.53 1.99
N GLU A 70 14.66 16.36 0.69
CA GLU A 70 15.60 16.82 -0.35
C GLU A 70 15.29 18.25 -0.83
N ARG A 71 14.23 18.90 -0.31
CA ARG A 71 13.66 20.18 -0.79
C ARG A 71 13.57 20.23 -2.33
N MET A 72 13.24 19.08 -2.92
CA MET A 72 13.27 18.89 -4.36
C MET A 72 12.14 19.65 -5.04
N SER A 73 12.35 20.07 -6.29
CA SER A 73 11.23 20.51 -7.13
C SER A 73 10.38 19.31 -7.54
N LEU A 74 9.11 19.54 -7.92
CA LEU A 74 8.22 18.47 -8.43
C LEU A 74 8.80 17.75 -9.66
N ALA A 75 9.64 18.42 -10.45
CA ALA A 75 10.35 17.81 -11.56
C ALA A 75 11.46 16.86 -11.07
N GLY A 76 12.25 17.29 -10.09
CA GLY A 76 13.27 16.44 -9.47
C GLY A 76 12.69 15.20 -8.79
N LEU A 77 11.54 15.34 -8.11
CA LEU A 77 10.84 14.19 -7.52
C LEU A 77 10.36 13.21 -8.59
N ALA A 78 9.77 13.71 -9.68
CA ALA A 78 9.28 12.90 -10.79
C ALA A 78 10.40 12.05 -11.41
N ASP A 79 11.55 12.68 -11.67
CA ASP A 79 12.74 12.01 -12.21
C ASP A 79 13.30 10.98 -11.21
N ARG A 80 13.28 11.28 -9.91
CA ARG A 80 13.82 10.40 -8.86
C ARG A 80 13.00 9.14 -8.63
N ILE A 81 11.67 9.23 -8.66
CA ILE A 81 10.77 8.09 -8.40
C ILE A 81 10.26 7.45 -9.70
N GLY A 82 10.74 7.90 -10.86
CA GLY A 82 10.44 7.33 -12.18
C GLY A 82 8.98 7.50 -12.61
N VAL A 83 8.36 8.66 -12.33
CA VAL A 83 6.97 8.94 -12.71
C VAL A 83 6.84 10.29 -13.42
N SER A 84 5.69 10.57 -14.03
CA SER A 84 5.44 11.89 -14.64
C SER A 84 5.27 12.98 -13.58
N LYS A 85 5.58 14.24 -13.94
CA LYS A 85 5.39 15.41 -13.06
C LYS A 85 3.95 15.54 -12.53
N ALA A 86 2.95 15.20 -13.35
CA ALA A 86 1.55 15.19 -12.92
C ALA A 86 1.28 14.10 -11.87
N ARG A 87 1.87 12.90 -12.04
CA ARG A 87 1.76 11.80 -11.08
C ARG A 87 2.46 12.14 -9.77
N ALA A 88 3.62 12.78 -9.82
CA ALA A 88 4.35 13.27 -8.66
C ALA A 88 3.52 14.32 -7.88
N ALA A 89 2.92 15.29 -8.58
CA ALA A 89 2.04 16.27 -7.97
C ALA A 89 0.81 15.63 -7.28
N GLN A 90 0.21 14.62 -7.92
CA GLN A 90 -0.92 13.88 -7.34
C GLN A 90 -0.50 13.14 -6.07
N LEU A 91 0.68 12.51 -6.04
CA LEU A 91 1.19 11.81 -4.86
C LEU A 91 1.40 12.77 -3.68
N ILE A 92 1.97 13.95 -3.92
CA ILE A 92 2.14 14.97 -2.87
C ILE A 92 0.78 15.46 -2.35
N LYS A 93 -0.19 15.67 -3.25
CA LYS A 93 -1.55 16.03 -2.84
C LYS A 93 -2.19 14.94 -1.97
N THR A 94 -2.16 13.69 -2.42
CA THR A 94 -2.69 12.55 -1.65
C THR A 94 -2.01 12.41 -0.29
N ALA A 95 -0.70 12.63 -0.19
CA ALA A 95 0.02 12.60 1.09
C ALA A 95 -0.47 13.69 2.06
N LYS A 96 -0.67 14.92 1.57
CA LYS A 96 -1.21 16.03 2.39
C LYS A 96 -2.65 15.78 2.84
N ASP A 97 -3.47 15.19 1.98
CA ASP A 97 -4.85 14.83 2.31
C ASP A 97 -4.91 13.64 3.29
N ALA A 98 -3.93 12.73 3.23
CA ALA A 98 -3.81 11.60 4.16
C ALA A 98 -3.29 12.01 5.55
N ASP A 99 -2.46 13.05 5.65
CA ASP A 99 -2.01 13.59 6.94
C ASP A 99 -3.12 14.35 7.67
N GLN A 100 -3.99 15.06 6.92
CA GLN A 100 -5.16 15.74 7.50
C GLN A 100 -6.15 14.75 8.11
N ARG A 101 -6.42 13.61 7.45
CA ARG A 101 -7.30 12.55 7.96
C ARG A 101 -6.80 11.92 9.28
N VAL A 102 -5.49 11.83 9.47
CA VAL A 102 -4.91 11.31 10.73
C VAL A 102 -4.96 12.35 11.85
N GLY A 103 -4.97 13.65 11.51
CA GLY A 103 -5.10 14.73 12.49
C GLY A 103 -6.52 14.91 13.05
N GLU A 104 -7.56 14.47 12.34
CA GLU A 104 -8.96 14.62 12.75
C GLU A 104 -9.47 13.49 13.67
N ASP A 105 -8.87 12.30 13.63
CA ASP A 105 -9.20 11.16 14.52
C ASP A 105 -8.44 11.18 15.86
N GLY A 106 -7.71 12.26 16.15
CA GLY A 106 -6.85 12.40 17.34
C GLY A 106 -7.10 13.63 18.23
N GLY A 107 -8.26 14.29 18.08
CA GLY A 107 -8.66 15.49 18.84
C GLY A 107 -9.68 15.23 19.93
#